data_AF-A0A191ZIU7-F1
#
_entry.id   AF-A0A191ZIU7-F1
#
_cell.length_a   1.000
_cell.length_b   1.000
_cell.length_c   1.000
_cell.angle_alpha   90.00
_cell.angle_beta   90.00
_cell.angle_gamma   90.00
#
_symmetry.space_group_name_H-M   'P 1'
#
loop_
_entity.id
_entity.type
_entity.pdbx_description
1 polymer ?
#
loop_
_entity_poly.entity_id
_entity_poly.type
_entity_poly.pdbx_seq_one_letter_code
_entity_poly.pdbx_strand_id
1 'polypeptide(L)'
;MIIQERITAQMTGDFVVFLIGMRINRLWKIHRWLPVVQAMPKMLRELYQRPDSGLLGHEMWFGRTTIMVQYWRSTEQLVTYAKDRASSHLPAWRAFNQAVGTNGDVGIWHETYRISPGSYENIYVNMPPFGLGRIGKRVSAAGRMTSAAGRFAADAREEDVS
;
A
#
# COMPACT_ATOMS: atom_id res chain seq x y z
N MET A 1 8.20 -2.62 -19.06
CA MET A 1 9.12 -1.67 -19.72
C MET A 1 9.81 -0.84 -18.65
N ILE A 2 11.12 -0.65 -18.77
CA ILE A 2 11.91 0.21 -17.88
C ILE A 2 11.88 1.64 -18.41
N ILE A 3 11.69 2.62 -17.53
CA ILE A 3 11.71 4.05 -17.87
C ILE A 3 13.13 4.58 -17.62
N GLN A 4 13.86 4.92 -18.67
CA GLN A 4 15.28 5.34 -18.62
C GLN A 4 15.45 6.84 -18.39
N GLU A 5 14.76 7.38 -17.38
CA GLU A 5 14.80 8.80 -16.99
C GLU A 5 14.54 8.94 -15.49
N ARG A 6 14.78 10.14 -14.94
CA ARG A 6 14.38 10.49 -13.57
C ARG A 6 12.94 10.98 -13.59
N ILE A 7 12.08 10.34 -12.82
CA ILE A 7 10.65 10.62 -12.75
C ILE A 7 10.23 10.85 -11.31
N THR A 8 9.27 11.75 -11.14
CA THR A 8 8.45 11.86 -9.92
C THR A 8 6.99 11.62 -10.29
N ALA A 9 6.20 11.19 -9.32
CA ALA A 9 4.78 10.95 -9.46
C ALA A 9 4.01 11.93 -8.58
N GLN A 10 2.94 12.48 -9.14
CA GLN A 10 2.03 13.39 -8.46
C GLN A 10 0.67 12.73 -8.29
N MET A 11 0.11 12.88 -7.10
CA MET A 11 -1.23 12.44 -6.71
C MET A 11 -2.12 13.67 -6.56
N THR A 12 -3.33 13.62 -7.09
CA THR A 12 -4.34 14.65 -6.87
C THR A 12 -5.04 14.43 -5.54
N GLY A 13 -4.95 15.42 -4.65
CA GLY A 13 -5.60 15.43 -3.33
C GLY A 13 -4.99 14.45 -2.32
N ASP A 14 -5.70 14.28 -1.21
CA ASP A 14 -5.34 13.36 -0.13
C ASP A 14 -5.35 11.89 -0.59
N PHE A 15 -4.47 11.09 0.02
CA PHE A 15 -4.47 9.64 -0.12
C PHE A 15 -3.90 8.97 1.13
N VAL A 16 -3.95 7.63 1.16
CA VAL A 16 -3.43 6.83 2.27
C VAL A 16 -2.38 5.85 1.78
N VAL A 17 -1.29 5.77 2.53
CA VAL A 17 -0.30 4.69 2.41
C VAL A 17 -0.53 3.73 3.58
N PHE A 18 -0.88 2.49 3.25
CA PHE A 18 -1.12 1.44 4.23
C PHE A 18 -0.07 0.34 4.07
N LEU A 19 0.76 0.18 5.09
CA LEU A 19 1.75 -0.89 5.17
C LEU A 19 1.12 -2.02 5.97
N ILE A 20 1.18 -3.24 5.45
CA ILE A 20 0.69 -4.43 6.15
C ILE A 20 1.57 -5.62 5.85
N GLY A 21 1.73 -6.51 6.82
CA GLY A 21 2.42 -7.76 6.59
C GLY A 21 2.28 -8.74 7.74
N MET A 22 2.97 -9.85 7.58
CA MET A 22 3.09 -10.88 8.60
C MET A 22 4.55 -11.24 8.83
N ARG A 23 4.84 -11.85 9.97
CA ARG A 23 6.15 -12.44 10.27
C ARG A 23 5.98 -13.89 10.71
N ILE A 24 6.71 -14.81 10.08
CA ILE A 24 6.73 -16.21 10.49
C ILE A 24 7.75 -16.37 11.62
N ASN A 25 7.27 -16.66 12.83
CA ASN A 25 8.15 -16.86 13.99
C ASN A 25 8.56 -18.33 14.13
N ARG A 26 7.65 -19.27 13.84
CA ARG A 26 7.93 -20.71 13.84
C ARG A 26 7.76 -21.32 12.45
N LEU A 27 8.85 -21.42 11.69
CA LEU A 27 8.83 -21.86 10.29
C LEU A 27 8.22 -23.25 10.09
N TRP A 28 8.43 -24.18 11.03
CA TRP A 28 7.90 -25.55 10.94
C TRP A 28 6.39 -25.67 11.17
N LYS A 29 5.72 -24.63 11.69
CA LYS A 29 4.26 -24.62 11.90
C LYS A 29 3.53 -24.17 10.64
N ILE A 30 3.70 -24.92 9.55
CA ILE A 30 3.13 -24.61 8.22
C ILE A 30 1.61 -24.40 8.29
N HIS A 31 0.91 -25.25 9.04
CA HIS A 31 -0.54 -25.17 9.26
C HIS A 31 -1.00 -23.88 9.98
N ARG A 32 -0.09 -23.10 10.58
CA ARG A 32 -0.41 -21.80 11.19
C ARG A 32 -0.18 -20.63 10.25
N TRP A 33 0.93 -20.61 9.51
CA TRP A 33 1.28 -19.45 8.67
C TRP A 33 0.78 -19.56 7.23
N LEU A 34 0.63 -20.76 6.67
CA LEU A 34 0.20 -20.93 5.27
C LEU A 34 -1.20 -20.37 5.00
N PRO A 35 -2.22 -20.56 5.87
CA PRO A 35 -3.53 -19.95 5.68
C PRO A 35 -3.49 -18.41 5.66
N VAL A 36 -2.60 -17.80 6.45
CA VAL A 36 -2.43 -16.33 6.51
C VAL A 36 -1.86 -15.81 5.20
N VAL A 37 -0.86 -16.49 4.64
CA VAL A 37 -0.28 -16.17 3.31
C VAL A 37 -1.35 -16.24 2.21
N GLN A 38 -2.22 -17.26 2.26
CA GLN A 38 -3.24 -17.47 1.24
C GLN A 38 -4.42 -16.48 1.32
N ALA A 39 -4.65 -15.85 2.48
CA ALA A 39 -5.74 -14.91 2.67
C ALA A 39 -5.54 -13.59 1.90
N MET A 40 -4.31 -13.06 1.86
CA MET A 40 -4.00 -11.76 1.23
C MET A 40 -4.31 -11.72 -0.28
N PRO A 41 -3.89 -12.70 -1.11
CA PRO A 41 -4.24 -12.73 -2.53
C PRO A 41 -5.75 -12.73 -2.80
N LYS A 42 -6.54 -13.38 -1.93
CA LYS A 42 -8.02 -13.38 -2.03
C LYS A 42 -8.58 -11.99 -1.78
N MET A 43 -8.12 -11.32 -0.72
CA MET A 43 -8.52 -9.95 -0.39
C MET A 43 -8.17 -8.97 -1.51
N LEU A 44 -6.95 -9.04 -2.05
CA LEU A 44 -6.54 -8.18 -3.18
C LEU A 44 -7.38 -8.41 -4.42
N ARG A 45 -7.66 -9.68 -4.79
CA ARG A 45 -8.51 -9.99 -5.95
C ARG A 45 -9.90 -9.37 -5.80
N GLU A 46 -10.49 -9.48 -4.62
CA GLU A 46 -11.79 -8.88 -4.31
C GLU A 46 -11.77 -7.35 -4.45
N LEU A 47 -10.74 -6.70 -3.90
CA LEU A 47 -10.57 -5.24 -4.01
C LEU A 47 -10.44 -4.79 -5.46
N TYR A 48 -9.63 -5.48 -6.27
CA TYR A 48 -9.47 -5.15 -7.70
C TYR A 48 -10.72 -5.40 -8.54
N GLN A 49 -11.63 -6.28 -8.10
CA GLN A 49 -12.91 -6.51 -8.77
C GLN A 49 -13.96 -5.43 -8.45
N ARG A 50 -13.71 -4.59 -7.43
CA ARG A 50 -14.60 -3.52 -6.98
C ARG A 50 -13.95 -2.15 -7.25
N PRO A 51 -14.29 -1.48 -8.36
CA PRO A 51 -13.71 -0.17 -8.71
C PRO A 51 -13.92 0.91 -7.64
N ASP A 52 -14.97 0.78 -6.85
CA ASP A 52 -15.37 1.66 -5.75
C ASP A 52 -14.71 1.32 -4.40
N SER A 53 -13.90 0.25 -4.33
CA SER A 53 -13.24 -0.19 -3.09
C SER A 53 -12.28 0.83 -2.50
N GLY A 54 -11.74 1.73 -3.33
CA GLY A 54 -10.76 2.74 -2.92
C GLY A 54 -9.30 2.28 -2.97
N LEU A 55 -9.02 1.01 -3.28
CA LEU A 55 -7.64 0.55 -3.51
C LEU A 55 -7.13 1.10 -4.85
N LEU A 56 -6.05 1.88 -4.81
CA LEU A 56 -5.39 2.46 -5.98
C LEU A 56 -4.31 1.52 -6.54
N GLY A 57 -3.61 0.81 -5.66
CA GLY A 57 -2.55 -0.11 -6.05
C GLY A 57 -1.84 -0.72 -4.86
N HIS A 58 -0.99 -1.71 -5.12
CA HIS A 58 -0.12 -2.29 -4.10
C HIS A 58 1.23 -2.73 -4.68
N GLU A 59 2.20 -2.92 -3.78
CA GLU A 59 3.47 -3.59 -4.02
C GLU A 59 3.69 -4.60 -2.89
N MET A 60 4.37 -5.70 -3.15
CA MET A 60 4.54 -6.78 -2.18
C MET A 60 5.96 -7.37 -2.24
N TRP A 61 6.54 -7.58 -1.07
CA TRP A 61 7.81 -8.27 -0.89
C TRP A 61 7.66 -9.43 0.08
N PHE A 62 8.33 -10.53 -0.27
CA PHE A 62 8.31 -11.76 0.50
C PHE A 62 9.63 -11.93 1.27
N GLY A 63 9.51 -12.61 2.40
CA GLY A 63 10.61 -12.90 3.31
C GLY A 63 10.05 -13.52 4.58
N ARG A 64 10.90 -13.69 5.60
CA ARG A 64 10.42 -14.11 6.92
C ARG A 64 9.41 -13.13 7.51
N THR A 65 9.67 -11.84 7.32
CA THR A 65 8.68 -10.77 7.46
C THR A 65 8.30 -10.33 6.06
N THR A 66 7.01 -10.35 5.76
CA THR A 66 6.48 -9.79 4.51
C THR A 66 6.15 -8.32 4.72
N ILE A 67 6.20 -7.55 3.63
CA ILE A 67 5.67 -6.19 3.58
C ILE A 67 4.84 -6.05 2.32
N MET A 68 3.65 -5.49 2.48
CA MET A 68 2.78 -5.05 1.41
C MET A 68 2.52 -3.57 1.62
N VAL A 69 2.86 -2.77 0.62
CA VAL A 69 2.52 -1.36 0.58
C VAL A 69 1.27 -1.23 -0.26
N GLN A 70 0.21 -0.65 0.29
CA GLN A 70 -1.03 -0.39 -0.40
C GLN A 70 -1.28 1.11 -0.46
N TYR A 71 -1.83 1.57 -1.56
CA TYR A 71 -2.26 2.96 -1.75
C TYR A 71 -3.78 2.99 -1.82
N TRP A 72 -4.38 3.83 -1.00
CA TRP A 72 -5.83 3.95 -0.90
C TRP A 72 -6.25 5.40 -1.14
N ARG A 73 -7.42 5.58 -1.74
CA ARG A 73 -7.98 6.90 -2.02
C ARG A 73 -8.39 7.63 -0.74
N SER A 74 -8.85 6.92 0.29
CA SER A 74 -9.15 7.55 1.58
C SER A 74 -9.08 6.57 2.75
N THR A 75 -9.01 7.10 3.97
CA THR A 75 -8.99 6.29 5.19
C THR A 75 -10.35 5.60 5.41
N GLU A 76 -11.43 6.29 5.05
CA GLU A 76 -12.81 5.82 5.17
C GLU A 76 -13.03 4.58 4.33
N GLN A 77 -12.54 4.55 3.08
CA GLN A 77 -12.66 3.38 2.21
C GLN A 77 -11.84 2.19 2.74
N LEU A 78 -10.61 2.43 3.21
CA LEU A 78 -9.78 1.40 3.85
C LEU A 78 -10.48 0.79 5.08
N VAL A 79 -11.00 1.63 5.98
CA VAL A 79 -11.69 1.19 7.21
C VAL A 79 -13.02 0.50 6.88
N THR A 80 -13.73 0.97 5.86
CA THR A 80 -14.98 0.34 5.39
C THR A 80 -14.71 -1.09 4.94
N TYR A 81 -13.70 -1.30 4.10
CA TYR A 81 -13.31 -2.66 3.70
C TYR A 81 -12.91 -3.53 4.90
N ALA A 82 -12.12 -2.99 5.83
CA ALA A 82 -11.67 -3.75 7.00
C ALA A 82 -12.84 -4.21 7.91
N LYS A 83 -13.94 -3.46 7.93
CA LYS A 83 -15.13 -3.73 8.76
C LYS A 83 -16.26 -4.45 8.01
N ASP A 84 -16.17 -4.58 6.69
CA ASP A 84 -17.24 -5.20 5.90
C ASP A 84 -17.34 -6.70 6.19
N ARG A 85 -18.55 -7.12 6.60
CA ARG A 85 -18.89 -8.50 6.92
C ARG A 85 -19.02 -9.39 5.69
N ALA A 86 -19.29 -8.80 4.53
CA ALA A 86 -19.34 -9.49 3.25
C ALA A 86 -17.95 -9.63 2.60
N SER A 87 -16.95 -8.89 3.10
CA SER A 87 -15.59 -8.90 2.56
C SER A 87 -14.71 -9.99 3.18
N SER A 88 -13.70 -10.42 2.42
CA SER A 88 -12.80 -11.51 2.83
C SER A 88 -11.95 -11.20 4.08
N HIS A 89 -11.82 -9.93 4.46
CA HIS A 89 -11.00 -9.51 5.60
C HIS A 89 -11.46 -10.08 6.94
N LEU A 90 -12.74 -9.90 7.31
CA LEU A 90 -13.25 -10.33 8.62
C LEU A 90 -13.18 -11.86 8.83
N PRO A 91 -13.56 -12.72 7.86
CA PRO A 91 -13.37 -14.15 7.97
C PRO A 91 -11.90 -14.56 8.16
N ALA A 92 -10.98 -13.94 7.40
CA ALA A 92 -9.55 -14.21 7.53
C ALA A 92 -9.01 -13.80 8.91
N TRP A 93 -9.41 -12.64 9.42
CA TRP A 93 -9.03 -12.16 10.75
C TRP A 93 -9.56 -13.07 11.87
N ARG A 94 -10.80 -13.55 11.76
CA ARG A 94 -11.37 -14.53 12.70
C ARG A 94 -10.59 -15.84 12.70
N ALA A 95 -10.30 -16.38 11.51
CA ALA A 95 -9.52 -17.61 11.37
C ALA A 95 -8.11 -17.46 11.96
N PHE A 96 -7.45 -16.31 11.74
CA PHE A 96 -6.17 -16.00 12.35
C PHE A 96 -6.25 -15.96 13.88
N ASN A 97 -7.23 -15.27 14.46
CA ASN A 97 -7.35 -15.18 15.92
C ASN A 97 -7.61 -16.55 16.57
N GLN A 98 -8.41 -17.41 15.92
CA GLN A 98 -8.66 -18.77 16.41
C GLN A 98 -7.41 -19.67 16.31
N ALA A 99 -6.66 -19.56 15.20
CA ALA A 99 -5.50 -20.42 14.96
C ALA A 99 -4.21 -19.92 15.63
N VAL A 100 -4.05 -18.62 15.79
CA VAL A 100 -2.79 -18.01 16.25
C VAL A 100 -3.07 -17.06 17.40
N GLY A 101 -3.95 -16.09 17.21
CA GLY A 101 -4.20 -15.04 18.21
C GLY A 101 -2.89 -14.41 18.67
N THR A 102 -2.63 -14.42 19.99
CA THR A 102 -1.41 -13.89 20.60
C THR A 102 -0.38 -14.97 20.98
N ASN A 103 -0.48 -16.19 20.44
CA ASN A 103 0.40 -17.31 20.82
C ASN A 103 1.85 -17.20 20.28
N GLY A 104 2.10 -16.23 19.40
CA GLY A 104 3.43 -15.90 18.88
C GLY A 104 3.93 -16.75 17.72
N ASP A 105 3.14 -17.70 17.19
CA ASP A 105 3.56 -18.53 16.05
C ASP A 105 3.73 -17.72 14.75
N VAL A 106 2.85 -16.74 14.56
CA VAL A 106 2.83 -15.81 13.44
C VAL A 106 2.50 -14.42 13.97
N GLY A 107 3.29 -13.41 13.57
CA GLY A 107 2.97 -12.00 13.81
C GLY A 107 2.22 -11.39 12.63
N ILE A 108 1.35 -10.43 12.90
CA ILE A 108 0.75 -9.53 11.91
C ILE A 108 1.08 -8.10 12.34
N TRP A 109 1.38 -7.24 11.39
CA TRP A 109 1.68 -5.83 11.63
C TRP A 109 1.03 -4.97 10.55
N HIS A 110 0.69 -3.73 10.89
CA HIS A 110 0.27 -2.73 9.92
C HIS A 110 0.52 -1.31 10.41
N GLU A 111 0.69 -0.39 9.47
CA GLU A 111 0.87 1.06 9.70
C GLU A 111 0.03 1.82 8.67
N THR A 112 -0.66 2.87 9.10
CA THR A 112 -1.53 3.68 8.23
C THR A 112 -1.06 5.13 8.26
N TYR A 113 -0.73 5.66 7.09
CA TYR A 113 -0.28 7.04 6.91
C TYR A 113 -1.28 7.80 6.05
N ARG A 114 -1.77 8.92 6.57
CA ARG A 114 -2.60 9.88 5.83
C ARG A 114 -1.66 10.89 5.20
N ILE A 115 -1.73 11.03 3.88
CA ILE A 115 -0.87 11.90 3.10
C ILE A 115 -1.74 12.98 2.47
N SER A 116 -1.24 14.21 2.54
CA SER A 116 -1.84 15.38 1.92
C SER A 116 -0.86 15.98 0.91
N PRO A 117 -1.33 16.80 -0.04
CA PRO A 117 -0.44 17.45 -0.98
C PRO A 117 0.71 18.19 -0.28
N GLY A 118 1.92 18.01 -0.81
CA GLY A 118 3.14 18.60 -0.25
C GLY A 118 3.74 17.90 0.99
N SER A 119 3.12 16.84 1.53
CA SER A 119 3.69 16.06 2.65
C SER A 119 4.38 14.76 2.23
N TYR A 120 4.59 14.57 0.92
CA TYR A 120 5.32 13.44 0.36
C TYR A 120 6.25 13.89 -0.78
N GLU A 121 7.28 13.09 -1.04
CA GLU A 121 8.10 13.20 -2.24
C GLU A 121 8.47 11.79 -2.70
N ASN A 122 8.77 11.64 -3.98
CA ASN A 122 9.18 10.36 -4.54
C ASN A 122 10.10 10.60 -5.74
N ILE A 123 10.97 9.64 -6.02
CA ILE A 123 11.82 9.65 -7.21
C ILE A 123 12.05 8.23 -7.72
N TYR A 124 11.99 8.08 -9.04
CA TYR A 124 12.22 6.83 -9.75
C TYR A 124 13.28 7.06 -10.82
N VAL A 125 14.28 6.20 -10.87
CA VAL A 125 15.37 6.27 -11.86
C VAL A 125 15.61 4.88 -12.42
N ASN A 126 15.48 4.70 -13.73
CA ASN A 126 15.65 3.39 -14.38
C ASN A 126 14.71 2.31 -13.80
N MET A 127 13.50 2.71 -13.43
CA MET A 127 12.49 1.83 -12.83
C MET A 127 11.32 1.61 -13.79
N PRO A 128 10.64 0.45 -13.73
CA PRO A 128 9.29 0.35 -14.29
C PRO A 128 8.32 1.21 -13.46
N PRO A 129 7.07 1.47 -13.94
CA PRO A 129 6.04 2.06 -13.10
C PRO A 129 5.85 1.26 -11.81
N PHE A 130 6.07 1.93 -10.68
CA PHE A 130 6.15 1.32 -9.36
C PHE A 130 5.67 2.31 -8.31
N GLY A 131 5.00 1.81 -7.26
CA GLY A 131 4.48 2.64 -6.17
C GLY A 131 3.58 3.76 -6.67
N LEU A 132 3.80 4.98 -6.18
CA LEU A 132 3.11 6.19 -6.66
C LEU A 132 3.30 6.42 -8.17
N GLY A 133 4.45 6.07 -8.74
CA GLY A 133 4.68 6.14 -10.20
C GLY A 133 3.80 5.20 -11.03
N ARG A 134 3.15 4.21 -10.41
CA ARG A 134 2.17 3.34 -11.07
C ARG A 134 0.76 3.92 -11.02
N ILE A 135 0.39 4.58 -9.91
CA ILE A 135 -0.99 5.00 -9.63
C ILE A 135 -1.25 6.48 -9.85
N GLY A 136 -0.19 7.30 -9.87
CA GLY A 136 -0.24 8.74 -10.04
C GLY A 136 0.26 9.19 -11.41
N LYS A 137 0.21 10.51 -11.62
CA LYS A 137 0.72 11.16 -12.83
C LYS A 137 2.25 11.24 -12.78
N ARG A 138 2.91 10.53 -13.69
CA ARG A 138 4.37 10.58 -13.86
C ARG A 138 4.78 11.85 -14.60
N VAL A 139 5.78 12.57 -14.08
CA VAL A 139 6.39 13.75 -14.69
C VAL A 139 7.91 13.70 -14.55
N SER A 140 8.63 14.32 -15.49
CA SER A 140 10.09 14.37 -15.45
C SER A 140 10.58 15.10 -14.19
N ALA A 141 11.50 14.49 -13.45
CA ALA A 141 12.10 15.09 -12.25
C ALA A 141 13.25 16.04 -12.65
N ALA A 142 12.93 17.08 -13.42
CA ALA A 142 13.86 18.06 -13.97
C ALA A 142 13.65 19.47 -13.37
N GLY A 143 14.59 20.38 -13.64
CA GLY A 143 14.54 21.75 -13.12
C GLY A 143 14.44 21.77 -11.59
N ARG A 144 13.41 22.44 -11.06
CA ARG A 144 13.17 22.53 -9.60
C ARG A 144 12.94 21.17 -8.94
N MET A 145 12.39 20.19 -9.65
CA MET A 145 12.04 18.86 -9.12
C MET A 145 13.24 17.90 -9.03
N THR A 146 14.44 18.35 -9.39
CA THR A 146 15.68 17.58 -9.19
C THR A 146 15.97 17.34 -7.71
N SER A 147 15.61 18.29 -6.84
CA SER A 147 15.75 18.19 -5.38
C SER A 147 14.47 17.68 -4.72
N ALA A 148 14.61 17.04 -3.55
CA ALA A 148 13.47 16.60 -2.74
C ALA A 148 12.59 17.79 -2.33
N ALA A 149 13.20 18.89 -1.88
CA ALA A 149 12.48 20.12 -1.50
C ALA A 149 11.61 20.67 -2.65
N GLY A 150 12.13 20.64 -3.88
CA GLY A 150 11.37 21.07 -5.04
C GLY A 150 10.24 20.12 -5.45
N ARG A 151 10.31 18.84 -5.09
CA ARG A 151 9.22 17.88 -5.26
C ARG A 151 8.11 18.09 -4.22
N PHE A 152 8.46 18.22 -2.93
CA PHE A 152 7.49 18.60 -1.89
C PHE A 152 6.73 19.89 -2.27
N ALA A 153 7.45 20.93 -2.70
CA ALA A 153 6.84 22.22 -3.06
C ALA A 153 5.99 22.18 -4.33
N ALA A 154 6.18 21.20 -5.22
CA ALA A 154 5.39 21.10 -6.44
C ALA A 154 3.98 20.58 -6.17
N ASP A 155 3.86 19.61 -5.26
CA ASP A 155 2.57 19.00 -4.93
C ASP A 155 1.73 19.90 -4.03
N ALA A 156 2.36 20.76 -3.21
CA ALA A 156 1.65 21.76 -2.41
C ALA A 156 0.91 22.81 -3.26
N ARG A 157 1.35 23.09 -4.50
CA ARG A 157 0.79 24.18 -5.32
C ARG A 157 -0.40 23.77 -6.20
N GLU A 158 -0.70 22.48 -6.35
CA GLU A 158 -1.88 22.06 -7.10
C GLU A 158 -3.20 22.34 -6.34
N GLU A 159 -3.17 22.51 -5.01
CA GLU A 159 -4.36 22.91 -4.22
C GLU A 159 -4.66 24.42 -4.28
N ASP A 160 -3.64 25.28 -4.40
CA ASP A 160 -3.82 26.74 -4.42
C ASP A 160 -4.47 27.28 -5.72
N VAL A 161 -4.63 26.42 -6.74
CA VAL A 161 -5.13 26.82 -8.07
C VAL A 161 -6.49 26.16 -8.39
N SER A 162 -7.08 25.40 -7.45
CA SER A 162 -8.38 24.73 -7.61
C SER A 162 -9.51 25.40 -6.83
#